data_AF-K0KN21-F1
#
_entry.id   AF-K0KN21-F1
#
_cell.length_a   1.000
_cell.length_b   1.000
_cell.length_c   1.000
_cell.angle_alpha   90.00
_cell.angle_beta   90.00
_cell.angle_gamma   90.00
#
_symmetry.space_group_name_H-M   'P 1'
#
loop_
_entity.id
_entity.type
_entity.pdbx_description
1 polymer ?
#
loop_
_entity_poly.entity_id
_entity_poly.type
_entity_poly.pdbx_seq_one_letter_code
_entity_poly.pdbx_strand_id
1 'polypeptide(L)'
;MSLENEFTGSSFENEFENTTAQPELSNKGSRLIGASTAGIRALMYQLTTIYLRTPPAKLFRPTRIDYMAITRLFVHGSMKQTTKRPYNFYKDSSIGVLTSAIKKFGWRFIPDTVLPPLVANSATGVVLYTSYLMSLQYYNGDKKNFLEDPLPIDTFRAGFVAGTFQSIAAAPIDAIYARSSANELLKGQHENLWKFGWKKLREVGVSGVFAGYSLSFLKESTGFAVYFCLFETIKNQGFRFARDSLINFRYYKEKVMSPFNFTMTKEEYIKQCENEKKFKFLKTSFVFLAGMTASFSLQMIQYPLTKIQSIHLSRLEAFDIYGSALPNGGKPQSRSRMLTIYYNTYLDTLEHVLFIQSNSKLSWYDWLYRGFRRHALTTIPATTIGLVVLESLRSKLAVEIEPLAPS
;
A
#
# COMPACT_ATOMS: atom_id res chain seq x y z
N MET A 1 92.27 11.67 17.67
CA MET A 1 91.36 10.78 18.40
C MET A 1 89.97 11.06 17.85
N SER A 2 89.62 10.57 16.65
CA SER A 2 89.48 9.16 16.22
C SER A 2 88.09 8.63 16.63
N LEU A 3 87.20 8.17 15.72
CA LEU A 3 87.29 7.99 14.25
C LEU A 3 85.88 8.15 13.60
N GLU A 4 85.89 8.34 12.28
CA GLU A 4 84.99 7.80 11.22
C GLU A 4 83.79 6.88 11.63
N ASN A 5 82.64 6.84 10.94
CA ASN A 5 82.20 7.52 9.69
C ASN A 5 80.65 7.59 9.54
N GLU A 6 80.22 8.47 8.63
CA GLU A 6 79.18 8.37 7.55
C GLU A 6 78.19 7.16 7.53
N PHE A 7 76.95 7.19 7.02
CA PHE A 7 76.16 8.11 6.14
C PHE A 7 74.66 7.64 6.19
N THR A 8 73.57 8.30 5.71
CA THR A 8 73.29 9.56 5.00
C THR A 8 71.81 10.00 5.23
N GLY A 9 71.48 11.30 5.12
CA GLY A 9 70.11 11.83 4.96
C GLY A 9 69.27 11.92 6.25
N SER A 10 68.46 12.96 6.56
CA SER A 10 67.59 13.86 5.76
C SER A 10 66.33 13.15 5.21
N SER A 11 65.08 13.55 5.52
CA SER A 11 64.60 14.74 6.26
C SER A 11 63.14 14.60 6.74
N PHE A 12 62.76 15.41 7.73
CA PHE A 12 61.40 15.93 8.06
C PHE A 12 60.19 14.98 8.28
N GLU A 13 59.42 15.33 9.31
CA GLU A 13 57.96 15.13 9.50
C GLU A 13 57.34 13.74 9.21
N ASN A 14 56.99 13.02 10.28
CA ASN A 14 55.59 12.68 10.66
C ASN A 14 55.58 11.66 11.81
N GLU A 15 54.95 11.97 12.94
CA GLU A 15 54.16 10.96 13.68
C GLU A 15 53.19 11.62 14.66
N PHE A 16 51.91 11.28 14.52
CA PHE A 16 50.79 11.80 15.29
C PHE A 16 50.05 10.60 15.87
N GLU A 17 50.45 10.07 17.04
CA GLU A 17 49.66 9.01 17.68
C GLU A 17 49.82 8.88 19.21
N ASN A 18 48.89 8.08 19.78
CA ASN A 18 48.81 7.54 21.13
C ASN A 18 48.70 8.50 22.33
N THR A 19 47.44 8.70 22.75
CA THR A 19 46.97 7.96 23.95
C THR A 19 45.52 7.51 23.73
N THR A 20 45.23 6.25 24.01
CA THR A 20 43.97 5.56 23.67
C THR A 20 42.98 5.49 24.85
N ALA A 21 41.73 5.91 24.63
CA ALA A 21 40.60 5.63 25.53
C ALA A 21 39.24 5.83 24.83
N GLN A 22 38.85 4.95 23.90
CA GLN A 22 37.45 4.93 23.42
C GLN A 22 36.56 4.18 24.44
N PRO A 23 35.45 4.78 24.91
CA PRO A 23 34.41 4.02 25.59
C PRO A 23 33.59 3.25 24.53
N GLU A 24 33.58 1.91 24.59
CA GLU A 24 32.74 1.09 23.72
C GLU A 24 31.24 1.27 24.04
N LEU A 25 30.61 2.29 23.43
CA LEU A 25 29.15 2.43 23.48
C LEU A 25 28.50 1.33 22.64
N SER A 26 28.09 0.27 23.35
CA SER A 26 27.32 -0.90 22.89
C SER A 26 26.59 -0.68 21.56
N ASN A 27 27.09 -1.34 20.51
CA ASN A 27 26.59 -1.28 19.13
C ASN A 27 25.08 -1.58 18.99
N LYS A 28 24.44 -2.21 19.99
CA LYS A 28 22.98 -2.44 20.03
C LYS A 28 22.20 -1.19 20.42
N GLY A 29 22.71 -0.36 21.34
CA GLY A 29 22.05 0.87 21.81
C GLY A 29 21.98 1.94 20.72
N SER A 30 23.12 2.26 20.11
CA SER A 30 23.20 3.29 19.06
C SER A 30 22.37 2.94 17.82
N ARG A 31 22.28 1.66 17.45
CA ARG A 31 21.38 1.20 16.37
C ARG A 31 19.91 1.35 16.75
N LEU A 32 19.53 1.06 17.99
CA LEU A 32 18.13 1.20 18.47
C LEU A 32 17.69 2.66 18.56
N ILE A 33 18.57 3.55 19.01
CA ILE A 33 18.30 5.00 19.16
C ILE A 33 18.37 5.72 17.79
N GLY A 34 19.28 5.32 16.91
CA GLY A 34 19.30 5.78 15.52
C GLY A 34 18.04 5.36 14.75
N ALA A 35 17.62 4.10 14.88
CA ALA A 35 16.40 3.60 14.24
C ALA A 35 15.14 4.27 14.79
N SER A 36 15.05 4.55 16.10
CA SER A 36 13.88 5.22 16.68
C SER A 36 13.82 6.71 16.31
N THR A 37 14.93 7.44 16.30
CA THR A 37 14.95 8.87 15.93
C THR A 37 14.80 9.10 14.42
N ALA A 38 15.43 8.28 13.58
CA ALA A 38 15.15 8.27 12.14
C ALA A 38 13.71 7.84 11.85
N GLY A 39 13.20 6.83 12.57
CA GLY A 39 11.80 6.40 12.53
C GLY A 39 10.83 7.53 12.90
N ILE A 40 11.10 8.29 13.96
CA ILE A 40 10.27 9.43 14.38
C ILE A 40 10.33 10.58 13.36
N ARG A 41 11.49 10.88 12.76
CA ARG A 41 11.57 11.88 11.67
C ARG A 41 10.84 11.42 10.40
N ALA A 42 10.98 10.14 10.01
CA ALA A 42 10.24 9.56 8.89
C ALA A 42 8.73 9.52 9.15
N LEU A 43 8.31 9.18 10.38
CA LEU A 43 6.92 9.22 10.82
C LEU A 43 6.38 10.66 10.87
N MET A 44 7.16 11.65 11.29
CA MET A 44 6.75 13.06 11.26
C MET A 44 6.59 13.58 9.82
N TYR A 45 7.51 13.25 8.90
CA TYR A 45 7.35 13.55 7.47
C TYR A 45 6.17 12.78 6.84
N GLN A 46 5.88 11.56 7.30
CA GLN A 46 4.68 10.83 6.89
C GLN A 46 3.41 11.40 7.54
N LEU A 47 3.47 11.96 8.74
CA LEU A 47 2.32 12.61 9.41
C LEU A 47 1.99 13.95 8.76
N THR A 48 2.97 14.75 8.33
CA THR A 48 2.71 15.92 7.49
C THR A 48 2.17 15.52 6.10
N THR A 49 2.64 14.40 5.54
CA THR A 49 2.07 13.77 4.31
C THR A 49 0.65 13.21 4.52
N ILE A 50 0.28 12.82 5.74
CA ILE A 50 -1.09 12.40 6.11
C ILE A 50 -1.99 13.63 6.31
N TYR A 51 -1.45 14.72 6.87
CA TYR A 51 -2.17 15.97 7.13
C TYR A 51 -2.47 16.74 5.84
N LEU A 52 -1.48 16.87 4.94
CA LEU A 52 -1.61 17.57 3.67
C LEU A 52 -2.16 16.68 2.55
N ARG A 53 -3.49 16.47 2.61
CA ARG A 53 -4.40 16.41 1.46
C ARG A 53 -4.03 15.37 0.37
N THR A 54 -4.72 14.22 0.43
CA THR A 54 -4.66 13.03 -0.49
C THR A 54 -3.38 12.16 -0.37
N PRO A 55 -3.39 11.12 0.49
CA PRO A 55 -2.18 10.32 0.78
C PRO A 55 -1.80 9.27 -0.30
N PRO A 56 -0.50 8.99 -0.52
CA PRO A 56 -0.02 7.85 -1.32
C PRO A 56 -0.58 6.49 -0.86
N ALA A 57 -0.86 6.31 0.43
CA ALA A 57 -1.40 5.04 0.94
C ALA A 57 -2.80 4.70 0.37
N LYS A 58 -3.59 5.70 -0.06
CA LYS A 58 -4.89 5.49 -0.74
C LYS A 58 -4.76 5.20 -2.24
N LEU A 59 -3.54 5.28 -2.78
CA LEU A 59 -3.29 5.46 -4.20
C LEU A 59 -2.96 4.16 -4.93
N PHE A 60 -2.56 3.14 -4.18
CA PHE A 60 -2.09 1.86 -4.68
C PHE A 60 -3.01 0.70 -4.31
N ARG A 61 -4.17 0.97 -3.68
CA ARG A 61 -5.11 -0.04 -3.15
C ARG A 61 -6.55 0.47 -3.22
N PRO A 62 -7.54 -0.40 -3.52
CA PRO A 62 -8.94 -0.12 -3.23
C PRO A 62 -9.14 0.15 -1.73
N THR A 63 -9.95 1.15 -1.37
CA THR A 63 -10.32 1.41 0.03
C THR A 63 -11.25 0.31 0.55
N ARG A 64 -10.95 -0.27 1.72
CA ARG A 64 -11.75 -1.34 2.34
C ARG A 64 -13.11 -0.85 2.80
N ILE A 65 -13.13 0.33 3.43
CA ILE A 65 -14.34 1.01 3.87
C ILE A 65 -14.39 2.38 3.20
N ASP A 66 -15.40 2.61 2.36
CA ASP A 66 -15.70 3.94 1.81
C ASP A 66 -16.50 4.76 2.83
N TYR A 67 -15.86 5.77 3.41
CA TYR A 67 -16.50 6.76 4.27
C TYR A 67 -17.67 7.49 3.57
N MET A 68 -17.65 7.62 2.23
CA MET A 68 -18.71 8.26 1.47
C MET A 68 -19.94 7.35 1.25
N ALA A 69 -19.77 6.03 1.22
CA ALA A 69 -20.87 5.07 1.27
C ALA A 69 -21.60 5.15 2.62
N ILE A 70 -20.84 5.19 3.73
CA ILE A 70 -21.37 5.39 5.08
C ILE A 70 -22.04 6.78 5.21
N THR A 71 -21.41 7.85 4.69
CA THR A 71 -21.99 9.20 4.73
C THR A 71 -23.31 9.27 3.93
N ARG A 72 -23.35 8.69 2.72
CA ARG A 72 -24.59 8.59 1.93
C ARG A 72 -25.68 7.80 2.66
N LEU A 73 -25.32 6.76 3.41
CA LEU A 73 -26.28 6.00 4.22
C LEU A 73 -26.93 6.90 5.28
N PHE A 74 -26.15 7.64 6.09
CA PHE A 74 -26.67 8.57 7.10
C PHE A 74 -27.47 9.77 6.54
N VAL A 75 -27.07 10.29 5.38
CA VAL A 75 -27.78 11.41 4.73
C VAL A 75 -29.14 10.95 4.19
N HIS A 76 -29.17 9.86 3.42
CA HIS A 76 -30.35 9.44 2.65
C HIS A 76 -31.20 8.33 3.29
N GLY A 77 -30.78 7.72 4.41
CA GLY A 77 -31.54 6.73 5.18
C GLY A 77 -31.71 5.35 4.51
N SER A 78 -31.50 5.21 3.20
CA SER A 78 -31.29 3.92 2.55
C SER A 78 -30.63 4.07 1.18
N MET A 79 -29.68 3.19 0.85
CA MET A 79 -29.03 3.19 -0.47
C MET A 79 -30.02 2.88 -1.62
N LYS A 80 -31.12 2.18 -1.32
CA LYS A 80 -32.20 1.86 -2.29
C LYS A 80 -33.10 3.06 -2.64
N GLN A 81 -33.13 4.13 -1.82
CA GLN A 81 -33.89 5.35 -2.18
C GLN A 81 -33.11 6.30 -3.09
N THR A 82 -31.77 6.20 -3.14
CA THR A 82 -30.92 7.03 -3.99
C THR A 82 -31.14 6.72 -5.49
N THR A 83 -31.36 5.46 -5.84
CA THR A 83 -31.50 5.00 -7.24
C THR A 83 -32.83 5.38 -7.92
N LYS A 84 -33.81 5.89 -7.17
CA LYS A 84 -35.10 6.39 -7.71
C LYS A 84 -35.10 7.89 -8.03
N ARG A 85 -33.99 8.60 -7.85
CA ARG A 85 -33.89 10.06 -8.02
C ARG A 85 -32.90 10.40 -9.14
N PRO A 86 -33.15 11.44 -9.96
CA PRO A 86 -32.15 11.90 -10.92
C PRO A 86 -30.93 12.46 -10.18
N TYR A 87 -29.73 12.15 -10.68
CA TYR A 87 -28.47 12.54 -10.06
C TYR A 87 -28.27 14.07 -10.10
N ASN A 88 -28.22 14.69 -8.92
CA ASN A 88 -28.04 16.12 -8.75
C ASN A 88 -26.61 16.40 -8.27
N PHE A 89 -25.76 16.96 -9.15
CA PHE A 89 -24.35 17.25 -8.84
C PHE A 89 -24.13 17.99 -7.51
N TYR A 90 -25.00 18.96 -7.18
CA TYR A 90 -24.91 19.73 -5.93
C TYR A 90 -25.31 18.96 -4.65
N LYS A 91 -26.02 17.84 -4.76
CA LYS A 91 -26.54 17.07 -3.60
C LYS A 91 -25.92 15.68 -3.48
N ASP A 92 -25.63 15.03 -4.59
CA ASP A 92 -25.20 13.63 -4.65
C ASP A 92 -23.68 13.46 -4.90
N SER A 93 -22.97 14.55 -5.22
CA SER A 93 -21.50 14.56 -5.24
C SER A 93 -20.92 14.40 -3.83
N SER A 94 -19.69 13.89 -3.74
CA SER A 94 -19.01 13.66 -2.45
C SER A 94 -18.93 14.90 -1.54
N ILE A 95 -18.86 16.11 -2.13
CA ILE A 95 -18.85 17.37 -1.39
C ILE A 95 -20.29 17.80 -1.02
N GLY A 96 -21.26 17.64 -1.92
CA GLY A 96 -22.68 17.92 -1.65
C GLY A 96 -23.25 17.04 -0.52
N VAL A 97 -22.94 15.75 -0.55
CA VAL A 97 -23.32 14.80 0.49
C VAL A 97 -22.64 15.14 1.82
N LEU A 98 -21.32 15.39 1.83
CA LEU A 98 -20.59 15.69 3.07
C LEU A 98 -21.02 17.01 3.71
N THR A 99 -21.22 18.07 2.91
CA THR A 99 -21.74 19.35 3.42
C THR A 99 -23.19 19.23 3.90
N SER A 100 -24.01 18.39 3.27
CA SER A 100 -25.35 18.06 3.76
C SER A 100 -25.30 17.27 5.08
N ALA A 101 -24.34 16.36 5.25
CA ALA A 101 -24.13 15.63 6.50
C ALA A 101 -23.69 16.58 7.63
N ILE A 102 -22.73 17.47 7.39
CA ILE A 102 -22.27 18.46 8.37
C ILE A 102 -23.40 19.43 8.74
N LYS A 103 -24.26 19.84 7.80
CA LYS A 103 -25.45 20.66 8.10
C LYS A 103 -26.53 19.92 8.89
N LYS A 104 -26.65 18.60 8.74
CA LYS A 104 -27.69 17.76 9.40
C LYS A 104 -27.26 17.23 10.78
N PHE A 105 -25.98 16.93 10.95
CA PHE A 105 -25.41 16.26 12.14
C PHE A 105 -24.34 17.10 12.87
N GLY A 106 -24.04 18.31 12.37
CA GLY A 106 -23.01 19.19 12.91
C GLY A 106 -21.58 18.75 12.57
N TRP A 107 -20.60 19.58 12.97
CA TRP A 107 -19.18 19.33 12.73
C TRP A 107 -18.64 18.04 13.38
N ARG A 108 -19.29 17.55 14.44
CA ARG A 108 -18.94 16.30 15.15
C ARG A 108 -19.01 15.06 14.25
N PHE A 109 -19.81 15.12 13.17
CA PHE A 109 -19.89 14.07 12.16
C PHE A 109 -18.53 13.69 11.54
N ILE A 110 -17.59 14.65 11.43
CA ILE A 110 -16.27 14.37 10.85
C ILE A 110 -15.44 13.43 11.76
N PRO A 111 -15.11 13.78 13.02
CA PRO A 111 -14.38 12.88 13.91
C PRO A 111 -15.15 11.61 14.30
N ASP A 112 -16.48 11.68 14.40
CA ASP A 112 -17.30 10.56 14.86
C ASP A 112 -17.62 9.52 13.76
N THR A 113 -17.67 9.92 12.47
CA THR A 113 -18.11 9.04 11.36
C THR A 113 -17.12 8.97 10.19
N VAL A 114 -16.48 10.07 9.80
CA VAL A 114 -15.58 10.12 8.63
C VAL A 114 -14.15 9.67 8.97
N LEU A 115 -13.68 10.06 10.17
CA LEU A 115 -12.32 9.82 10.65
C LEU A 115 -12.02 8.33 10.95
N PRO A 116 -12.90 7.52 11.61
CA PRO A 116 -12.60 6.11 11.87
C PRO A 116 -12.27 5.28 10.61
N PRO A 117 -13.08 5.31 9.52
CA PRO A 117 -12.72 4.66 8.25
C PRO A 117 -11.43 5.21 7.64
N LEU A 118 -11.18 6.51 7.76
CA LEU A 118 -9.96 7.15 7.24
C LEU A 118 -8.70 6.62 7.94
N VAL A 119 -8.74 6.48 9.27
CA VAL A 119 -7.63 5.93 10.08
C VAL A 119 -7.47 4.44 9.83
N ALA A 120 -8.56 3.67 9.81
CA ALA A 120 -8.52 2.22 9.56
C ALA A 120 -7.87 1.86 8.21
N ASN A 121 -8.28 2.53 7.13
CA ASN A 121 -7.64 2.38 5.82
C ASN A 121 -6.16 2.80 5.88
N SER A 122 -5.84 3.94 6.50
CA SER A 122 -4.46 4.47 6.58
C SER A 122 -3.52 3.56 7.40
N ALA A 123 -4.00 2.94 8.47
CA ALA A 123 -3.23 2.03 9.32
C ALA A 123 -2.79 0.78 8.55
N THR A 124 -3.72 0.12 7.83
CA THR A 124 -3.35 -0.99 6.91
C THR A 124 -2.45 -0.51 5.77
N GLY A 125 -2.63 0.76 5.35
CA GLY A 125 -1.70 1.51 4.50
C GLY A 125 -0.26 1.44 4.97
N VAL A 126 -0.02 1.94 6.19
CA VAL A 126 1.29 1.98 6.86
C VAL A 126 1.86 0.59 7.07
N VAL A 127 1.09 -0.35 7.65
CA VAL A 127 1.57 -1.71 7.98
C VAL A 127 2.17 -2.41 6.76
N LEU A 128 1.50 -2.39 5.60
CA LEU A 128 2.06 -2.98 4.38
C LEU A 128 3.41 -2.34 4.02
N TYR A 129 3.51 -1.01 4.06
CA TYR A 129 4.71 -0.32 3.59
C TYR A 129 5.89 -0.48 4.55
N THR A 130 5.66 -0.44 5.86
CA THR A 130 6.70 -0.71 6.87
C THR A 130 7.16 -2.16 6.81
N SER A 131 6.24 -3.13 6.71
CA SER A 131 6.59 -4.55 6.58
C SER A 131 7.30 -4.85 5.26
N TYR A 132 6.94 -4.16 4.16
CA TYR A 132 7.64 -4.26 2.88
C TYR A 132 9.08 -3.77 2.98
N LEU A 133 9.31 -2.55 3.48
CA LEU A 133 10.67 -2.01 3.62
C LEU A 133 11.54 -2.87 4.54
N MET A 134 11.02 -3.30 5.70
CA MET A 134 11.74 -4.15 6.64
C MET A 134 12.10 -5.52 6.02
N SER A 135 11.17 -6.13 5.29
CA SER A 135 11.41 -7.41 4.60
C SER A 135 12.39 -7.25 3.43
N LEU A 136 12.31 -6.14 2.69
CA LEU A 136 13.20 -5.86 1.55
C LEU A 136 14.63 -5.60 2.02
N GLN A 137 14.82 -4.88 3.13
CA GLN A 137 16.12 -4.71 3.78
C GLN A 137 16.72 -6.07 4.19
N TYR A 138 15.90 -6.93 4.81
CA TYR A 138 16.32 -8.28 5.21
C TYR A 138 16.73 -9.16 4.02
N TYR A 139 15.99 -9.14 2.91
CA TYR A 139 16.29 -9.99 1.74
C TYR A 139 17.39 -9.43 0.83
N ASN A 140 17.51 -8.10 0.64
CA ASN A 140 18.51 -7.51 -0.25
C ASN A 140 19.90 -7.36 0.42
N GLY A 141 19.96 -7.34 1.76
CA GLY A 141 21.17 -7.22 2.57
C GLY A 141 21.76 -5.81 2.62
N ASP A 142 22.87 -5.64 3.37
CA ASP A 142 23.61 -4.37 3.56
C ASP A 142 24.40 -3.91 2.31
N LYS A 143 23.79 -4.02 1.12
CA LYS A 143 24.27 -3.36 -0.09
C LYS A 143 24.04 -1.85 0.07
N LYS A 144 25.08 -1.04 -0.11
CA LYS A 144 25.02 0.43 0.01
C LYS A 144 23.91 1.08 -0.83
N ASN A 145 23.48 0.41 -1.91
CA ASN A 145 22.47 0.88 -2.86
C ASN A 145 21.16 0.05 -2.78
N PHE A 146 20.76 -0.45 -1.60
CA PHE A 146 19.64 -1.40 -1.40
C PHE A 146 18.27 -0.97 -1.96
N LEU A 147 18.07 0.32 -2.25
CA LEU A 147 16.84 0.89 -2.82
C LEU A 147 16.86 1.06 -4.36
N GLU A 148 18.01 0.92 -5.01
CA GLU A 148 18.18 1.31 -6.42
C GLU A 148 17.94 0.14 -7.39
N ASP A 149 18.50 -1.03 -7.12
CA ASP A 149 18.30 -2.26 -7.91
C ASP A 149 18.04 -3.49 -7.00
N PRO A 150 16.88 -3.59 -6.34
CA PRO A 150 16.44 -4.81 -5.67
C PRO A 150 16.03 -5.91 -6.67
N LEU A 151 16.35 -7.16 -6.36
CA LEU A 151 16.03 -8.31 -7.24
C LEU A 151 14.52 -8.60 -7.28
N PRO A 152 13.91 -8.94 -8.44
CA PRO A 152 12.47 -9.21 -8.53
C PRO A 152 11.96 -10.33 -7.61
N ILE A 153 12.79 -11.33 -7.29
CA ILE A 153 12.43 -12.39 -6.35
C ILE A 153 12.36 -11.90 -4.90
N ASP A 154 13.20 -10.92 -4.53
CA ASP A 154 13.27 -10.39 -3.17
C ASP A 154 12.19 -9.32 -2.94
N THR A 155 11.83 -8.56 -3.98
CA THR A 155 10.66 -7.66 -3.95
C THR A 155 9.35 -8.45 -3.95
N PHE A 156 9.29 -9.60 -4.65
CA PHE A 156 8.17 -10.55 -4.53
C PHE A 156 8.05 -11.13 -3.12
N ARG A 157 9.16 -11.63 -2.53
CA ARG A 157 9.19 -12.16 -1.15
C ARG A 157 8.80 -11.08 -0.13
N ALA A 158 9.39 -9.89 -0.21
CA ALA A 158 9.06 -8.76 0.65
C ALA A 158 7.59 -8.33 0.49
N GLY A 159 7.06 -8.32 -0.74
CA GLY A 159 5.65 -8.03 -1.03
C GLY A 159 4.69 -9.09 -0.47
N PHE A 160 5.07 -10.37 -0.54
CA PHE A 160 4.32 -11.47 0.07
C PHE A 160 4.23 -11.30 1.58
N VAL A 161 5.38 -11.14 2.26
CA VAL A 161 5.47 -10.95 3.72
C VAL A 161 4.73 -9.68 4.16
N ALA A 162 4.87 -8.58 3.42
CA ALA A 162 4.07 -7.37 3.67
C ALA A 162 2.56 -7.68 3.60
N GLY A 163 2.12 -8.39 2.57
CA GLY A 163 0.72 -8.78 2.40
C GLY A 163 0.19 -9.69 3.51
N THR A 164 1.03 -10.55 4.11
CA THR A 164 0.60 -11.34 5.29
C THR A 164 0.33 -10.43 6.49
N PHE A 165 1.27 -9.55 6.87
CA PHE A 165 1.08 -8.59 7.96
C PHE A 165 -0.10 -7.65 7.71
N GLN A 166 -0.30 -7.18 6.47
CA GLN A 166 -1.45 -6.37 6.11
C GLN A 166 -2.76 -7.16 6.22
N SER A 167 -2.80 -8.45 5.88
CA SER A 167 -4.00 -9.27 6.03
C SER A 167 -4.41 -9.45 7.50
N ILE A 168 -3.45 -9.57 8.41
CA ILE A 168 -3.69 -9.62 9.86
C ILE A 168 -4.24 -8.27 10.35
N ALA A 169 -3.61 -7.15 9.97
CA ALA A 169 -4.07 -5.81 10.33
C ALA A 169 -5.44 -5.45 9.73
N ALA A 170 -5.80 -6.05 8.59
CA ALA A 170 -7.07 -5.83 7.91
C ALA A 170 -8.21 -6.72 8.44
N ALA A 171 -7.93 -7.91 8.96
CA ALA A 171 -8.98 -8.86 9.38
C ALA A 171 -10.03 -8.26 10.33
N PRO A 172 -9.69 -7.45 11.36
CA PRO A 172 -10.69 -6.78 12.20
C PRO A 172 -11.60 -5.83 11.42
N ILE A 173 -11.05 -5.12 10.42
CA ILE A 173 -11.76 -4.12 9.61
C ILE A 173 -12.71 -4.82 8.63
N ASP A 174 -12.21 -5.84 7.94
CA ASP A 174 -13.00 -6.68 7.02
C ASP A 174 -14.14 -7.38 7.79
N ALA A 175 -13.87 -7.91 9.00
CA ALA A 175 -14.85 -8.61 9.81
C ALA A 175 -15.95 -7.70 10.39
N ILE A 176 -15.62 -6.46 10.78
CA ILE A 176 -16.62 -5.45 11.17
C ILE A 176 -17.47 -5.08 9.94
N TYR A 177 -16.84 -4.77 8.81
CA TYR A 177 -17.55 -4.32 7.61
C TYR A 177 -18.51 -5.39 7.07
N ALA A 178 -18.03 -6.63 6.92
CA ALA A 178 -18.79 -7.75 6.38
C ALA A 178 -19.98 -8.19 7.26
N ARG A 179 -20.00 -7.82 8.54
CA ARG A 179 -21.11 -8.07 9.48
C ARG A 179 -21.83 -6.78 9.92
N SER A 180 -21.57 -5.65 9.26
CA SER A 180 -22.23 -4.38 9.57
C SER A 180 -23.46 -4.18 8.70
N SER A 181 -24.63 -4.48 9.26
CA SER A 181 -25.90 -4.26 8.56
C SER A 181 -26.16 -2.76 8.38
N ALA A 182 -26.62 -2.37 7.19
CA ALA A 182 -27.02 -0.99 6.91
C ALA A 182 -28.10 -0.48 7.89
N ASN A 183 -28.96 -1.37 8.39
CA ASN A 183 -29.97 -1.04 9.39
C ASN A 183 -29.39 -0.92 10.81
N GLU A 184 -28.29 -1.61 11.13
CA GLU A 184 -27.59 -1.43 12.42
C GLU A 184 -26.84 -0.10 12.45
N LEU A 185 -26.09 0.22 11.38
CA LEU A 185 -25.39 1.50 11.22
C LEU A 185 -26.36 2.70 11.33
N LEU A 186 -27.59 2.54 10.84
CA LEU A 186 -28.63 3.57 10.94
C LEU A 186 -29.38 3.58 12.28
N LYS A 187 -29.55 2.43 12.95
CA LYS A 187 -30.11 2.38 14.32
C LYS A 187 -29.12 2.96 15.35
N GLY A 188 -27.82 2.83 15.10
CA GLY A 188 -26.75 3.52 15.86
C GLY A 188 -26.67 5.03 15.60
N GLN A 189 -27.77 5.71 15.28
CA GLN A 189 -27.84 7.10 14.79
C GLN A 189 -27.25 8.17 15.73
N HIS A 190 -26.96 7.81 16.98
CA HIS A 190 -26.34 8.65 17.99
C HIS A 190 -25.06 8.05 18.61
N GLU A 191 -24.63 6.85 18.17
CA GLU A 191 -23.36 6.25 18.59
C GLU A 191 -22.25 6.63 17.61
N ASN A 192 -21.15 7.21 18.13
CA ASN A 192 -19.92 7.43 17.38
C ASN A 192 -19.40 6.10 16.80
N LEU A 193 -18.98 6.10 15.52
CA LEU A 193 -18.61 4.90 14.78
C LEU A 193 -17.38 4.17 15.37
N TRP A 194 -16.53 4.86 16.13
CA TRP A 194 -15.49 4.25 16.97
C TRP A 194 -16.09 3.31 18.04
N LYS A 195 -17.16 3.74 18.74
CA LYS A 195 -17.84 2.93 19.76
C LYS A 195 -18.56 1.75 19.11
N PHE A 196 -19.26 1.98 18.00
CA PHE A 196 -19.90 0.92 17.21
C PHE A 196 -18.88 -0.14 16.76
N GLY A 197 -17.76 0.28 16.16
CA GLY A 197 -16.71 -0.62 15.69
C GLY A 197 -16.08 -1.44 16.82
N TRP A 198 -15.78 -0.81 17.96
CA TRP A 198 -15.24 -1.51 19.13
C TRP A 198 -16.23 -2.51 19.74
N LYS A 199 -17.52 -2.12 19.82
CA LYS A 199 -18.62 -2.98 20.28
C LYS A 199 -18.79 -4.19 19.35
N LYS A 200 -18.87 -3.98 18.03
CA LYS A 200 -18.95 -5.06 17.03
C LYS A 200 -17.73 -5.97 17.05
N LEU A 201 -16.53 -5.44 17.23
CA LEU A 201 -15.31 -6.25 17.38
C LEU A 201 -15.38 -7.16 18.62
N ARG A 202 -15.97 -6.69 19.72
CA ARG A 202 -16.20 -7.47 20.94
C ARG A 202 -17.34 -8.48 20.81
N GLU A 203 -18.39 -8.16 20.05
CA GLU A 203 -19.50 -9.08 19.73
C GLU A 203 -19.01 -10.25 18.86
N VAL A 204 -18.24 -9.97 17.81
CA VAL A 204 -17.69 -10.97 16.87
C VAL A 204 -16.56 -11.80 17.50
N GLY A 205 -15.70 -11.16 18.29
CA GLY A 205 -14.56 -11.79 18.97
C GLY A 205 -13.47 -12.31 18.03
N VAL A 206 -12.34 -12.73 18.62
CA VAL A 206 -11.13 -13.10 17.85
C VAL A 206 -11.38 -14.25 16.85
N SER A 207 -12.19 -15.26 17.24
CA SER A 207 -12.50 -16.38 16.33
C SER A 207 -13.35 -15.94 15.13
N GLY A 208 -14.32 -15.05 15.32
CA GLY A 208 -15.15 -14.52 14.23
C GLY A 208 -14.40 -13.56 13.30
N VAL A 209 -13.34 -12.90 13.80
CA VAL A 209 -12.44 -12.04 13.02
C VAL A 209 -11.55 -12.85 12.07
N PHE A 210 -11.04 -14.01 12.50
CA PHE A 210 -10.20 -14.88 11.66
C PHE A 210 -10.96 -15.98 10.92
N ALA A 211 -12.27 -16.11 11.13
CA ALA A 211 -13.13 -16.92 10.28
C ALA A 211 -13.16 -16.34 8.85
N GLY A 212 -12.83 -17.15 7.85
CA GLY A 212 -12.60 -16.72 6.46
C GLY A 212 -11.18 -16.22 6.15
N TYR A 213 -10.27 -16.18 7.12
CA TYR A 213 -8.94 -15.56 6.96
C TYR A 213 -8.06 -16.15 5.86
N SER A 214 -8.18 -17.44 5.50
CA SER A 214 -7.31 -18.04 4.46
C SER A 214 -7.50 -17.39 3.08
N LEU A 215 -8.73 -17.01 2.73
CA LEU A 215 -9.06 -16.29 1.51
C LEU A 215 -8.52 -14.85 1.55
N SER A 216 -8.65 -14.17 2.70
CA SER A 216 -8.05 -12.85 2.93
C SER A 216 -6.53 -12.90 2.77
N PHE A 217 -5.86 -13.81 3.49
CA PHE A 217 -4.42 -14.04 3.45
C PHE A 217 -3.93 -14.24 2.02
N LEU A 218 -4.52 -15.20 1.28
CA LEU A 218 -4.12 -15.54 -0.09
C LEU A 218 -4.30 -14.35 -1.06
N LYS A 219 -5.38 -13.58 -0.89
CA LYS A 219 -5.69 -12.40 -1.71
C LYS A 219 -4.73 -11.23 -1.47
N GLU A 220 -4.39 -10.95 -0.21
CA GLU A 220 -3.46 -9.86 0.11
C GLU A 220 -2.01 -10.27 -0.20
N SER A 221 -1.55 -11.45 0.23
CA SER A 221 -0.16 -11.90 0.07
C SER A 221 0.23 -12.05 -1.41
N THR A 222 -0.55 -12.79 -2.20
CA THR A 222 -0.32 -12.96 -3.65
C THR A 222 -0.47 -11.64 -4.39
N GLY A 223 -1.46 -10.82 -4.02
CA GLY A 223 -1.69 -9.50 -4.60
C GLY A 223 -0.49 -8.58 -4.43
N PHE A 224 0.05 -8.44 -3.21
CA PHE A 224 1.19 -7.54 -2.96
C PHE A 224 2.54 -8.11 -3.41
N ALA A 225 2.73 -9.42 -3.39
CA ALA A 225 3.91 -10.06 -3.98
C ALA A 225 4.07 -9.70 -5.46
N VAL A 226 2.99 -9.83 -6.25
CA VAL A 226 2.98 -9.47 -7.67
C VAL A 226 3.01 -7.95 -7.88
N TYR A 227 2.27 -7.17 -7.08
CA TYR A 227 2.28 -5.71 -7.15
C TYR A 227 3.71 -5.14 -6.98
N PHE A 228 4.42 -5.49 -5.90
CA PHE A 228 5.74 -4.94 -5.63
C PHE A 228 6.80 -5.48 -6.62
N CYS A 229 6.70 -6.75 -7.02
CA CYS A 229 7.56 -7.33 -8.04
C CYS A 229 7.45 -6.57 -9.38
N LEU A 230 6.23 -6.36 -9.89
CA LEU A 230 6.01 -5.63 -11.14
C LEU A 230 6.34 -4.14 -11.01
N PHE A 231 6.03 -3.52 -9.88
CA PHE A 231 6.37 -2.12 -9.62
C PHE A 231 7.88 -1.90 -9.70
N GLU A 232 8.68 -2.66 -8.95
CA GLU A 232 10.13 -2.53 -8.95
C GLU A 232 10.77 -2.95 -10.29
N THR A 233 10.25 -4.00 -10.94
CA THR A 233 10.73 -4.43 -12.26
C THR A 233 10.55 -3.35 -13.32
N ILE A 234 9.37 -2.73 -13.41
CA ILE A 234 9.09 -1.67 -14.40
C ILE A 234 9.82 -0.37 -14.01
N LYS A 235 9.87 -0.02 -12.72
CA LYS A 235 10.52 1.19 -12.20
C LYS A 235 12.03 1.18 -12.41
N ASN A 236 12.70 0.04 -12.21
CA ASN A 236 14.16 -0.06 -12.26
C ASN A 236 14.64 -0.61 -13.61
N GLN A 237 14.25 -1.84 -13.96
CA GLN A 237 14.72 -2.50 -15.19
C GLN A 237 14.13 -1.83 -16.45
N GLY A 238 12.84 -1.48 -16.42
CA GLY A 238 12.19 -0.75 -17.50
C GLY A 238 12.81 0.63 -17.74
N PHE A 239 13.05 1.40 -16.67
CA PHE A 239 13.75 2.69 -16.76
C PHE A 239 15.18 2.52 -17.29
N ARG A 240 15.96 1.58 -16.74
CA ARG A 240 17.35 1.34 -17.18
C ARG A 240 17.41 0.94 -18.66
N PHE A 241 16.58 0.00 -19.09
CA PHE A 241 16.51 -0.40 -20.51
C PHE A 241 16.18 0.78 -21.43
N ALA A 242 15.20 1.62 -21.06
CA ALA A 242 14.83 2.79 -21.84
C ALA A 242 15.89 3.90 -21.82
N ARG A 243 16.52 4.15 -20.66
CA ARG A 243 17.64 5.09 -20.50
C ARG A 243 18.80 4.67 -21.39
N ASP A 244 19.24 3.42 -21.25
CA ASP A 244 20.43 2.90 -21.93
C ASP A 244 20.19 2.86 -23.44
N SER A 245 19.00 2.46 -23.89
CA SER A 245 18.59 2.53 -25.30
C SER A 245 18.59 3.97 -25.84
N LEU A 246 18.02 4.93 -25.09
CA LEU A 246 17.95 6.34 -25.50
C LEU A 246 19.33 7.00 -25.57
N ILE A 247 20.20 6.75 -24.59
CA ILE A 247 21.57 7.29 -24.58
C ILE A 247 22.39 6.66 -25.70
N ASN A 248 22.34 5.33 -25.88
CA ASN A 248 23.01 4.66 -26.99
C ASN A 248 22.56 5.23 -28.35
N PHE A 249 21.25 5.40 -28.56
CA PHE A 249 20.72 5.96 -29.81
C PHE A 249 21.21 7.40 -30.07
N ARG A 250 21.19 8.28 -29.06
CA ARG A 250 21.73 9.64 -29.22
C ARG A 250 23.24 9.64 -29.48
N TYR A 251 24.00 8.87 -28.70
CA TYR A 251 25.46 8.77 -28.82
C TYR A 251 25.88 8.31 -30.22
N TYR A 252 25.24 7.26 -30.77
CA TYR A 252 25.50 6.85 -32.14
C TYR A 252 25.07 7.90 -33.17
N LYS A 253 23.92 8.57 -32.96
CA LYS A 253 23.47 9.65 -33.85
C LYS A 253 24.47 10.81 -33.90
N GLU A 254 24.93 11.32 -32.76
CA GLU A 254 25.86 12.45 -32.69
C GLU A 254 27.25 12.07 -33.23
N LYS A 255 27.74 10.86 -32.92
CA LYS A 255 28.99 10.34 -33.51
C LYS A 255 28.94 10.23 -35.04
N VAL A 256 27.78 9.96 -35.63
CA VAL A 256 27.59 9.91 -37.09
C VAL A 256 27.33 11.30 -37.70
N MET A 257 26.58 12.16 -37.00
CA MET A 257 26.18 13.48 -37.51
C MET A 257 27.31 14.52 -37.43
N SER A 258 28.21 14.42 -36.45
CA SER A 258 29.28 15.40 -36.19
C SER A 258 30.61 14.73 -35.80
N PRO A 259 31.20 13.88 -36.67
CA PRO A 259 32.38 13.07 -36.34
C PRO A 259 33.63 13.90 -35.97
N PHE A 260 33.76 15.13 -36.45
CA PHE A 260 34.88 16.02 -36.14
C PHE A 260 34.78 16.74 -34.79
N ASN A 261 33.58 16.90 -34.24
CA ASN A 261 33.34 17.65 -32.99
C ASN A 261 33.05 16.73 -31.78
N PHE A 262 32.86 15.42 -32.01
CA PHE A 262 32.45 14.48 -30.97
C PHE A 262 33.68 13.80 -30.32
N THR A 263 34.28 14.46 -29.33
CA THR A 263 35.47 13.97 -28.60
C THR A 263 35.16 13.39 -27.21
N MET A 264 33.93 13.52 -26.70
CA MET A 264 33.58 13.08 -25.34
C MET A 264 33.53 11.56 -25.21
N THR A 265 33.93 11.04 -24.03
CA THR A 265 33.77 9.62 -23.71
C THR A 265 32.30 9.28 -23.47
N LYS A 266 31.97 7.99 -23.61
CA LYS A 266 30.61 7.49 -23.39
C LYS A 266 30.10 7.74 -21.97
N GLU A 267 30.98 7.73 -20.96
CA GLU A 267 30.61 7.92 -19.55
C GLU A 267 30.31 9.37 -19.20
N GLU A 268 31.08 10.31 -19.76
CA GLU A 268 30.80 11.75 -19.64
C GLU A 268 29.46 12.09 -20.31
N TYR A 269 29.22 11.54 -21.50
CA TYR A 269 27.96 11.71 -22.23
C TYR A 269 26.74 11.15 -21.47
N ILE A 270 26.90 10.03 -20.76
CA ILE A 270 25.87 9.50 -19.85
C ILE A 270 25.58 10.50 -18.72
N LYS A 271 26.59 11.00 -18.02
CA LYS A 271 26.44 11.97 -16.91
C LYS A 271 25.81 13.29 -17.37
N GLN A 272 26.14 13.75 -18.56
CA GLN A 272 25.53 14.94 -19.17
C GLN A 272 24.05 14.69 -19.51
N CYS A 273 23.72 13.53 -20.08
CA CYS A 273 22.34 13.14 -20.38
C CYS A 273 21.48 13.01 -19.11
N GLU A 274 21.96 12.35 -18.05
CA GLU A 274 21.19 12.14 -16.82
C GLU A 274 20.84 13.46 -16.10
N ASN A 275 21.64 14.51 -16.29
CA ASN A 275 21.34 15.85 -15.80
C ASN A 275 20.27 16.61 -16.62
N GLU A 276 19.92 16.17 -17.83
CA GLU A 276 18.83 16.80 -18.58
C GLU A 276 17.49 16.68 -17.85
N LYS A 277 16.69 17.76 -17.86
CA LYS A 277 15.28 17.75 -17.43
C LYS A 277 14.45 16.64 -18.11
N LYS A 278 14.82 16.23 -19.33
CA LYS A 278 14.20 15.13 -20.09
C LYS A 278 14.39 13.77 -19.41
N PHE A 279 15.58 13.45 -18.88
CA PHE A 279 15.83 12.19 -18.19
C PHE A 279 15.19 12.16 -16.79
N LYS A 280 15.15 13.31 -16.09
CA LYS A 280 14.37 13.46 -14.86
C LYS A 280 12.86 13.17 -15.11
N PHE A 281 12.27 13.76 -16.15
CA PHE A 281 10.88 13.48 -16.56
C PHE A 281 10.64 12.03 -17.03
N LEU A 282 11.62 11.41 -17.70
CA LEU A 282 11.57 9.99 -18.08
C LEU A 282 11.51 9.08 -16.85
N LYS A 283 12.35 9.33 -15.84
CA LYS A 283 12.34 8.58 -14.56
C LYS A 283 10.97 8.67 -13.87
N THR A 284 10.42 9.87 -13.79
CA THR A 284 9.04 10.14 -13.32
C THR A 284 7.99 9.34 -14.11
N SER A 285 8.08 9.33 -15.43
CA SER A 285 7.14 8.60 -16.30
C SER A 285 7.20 7.07 -16.10
N PHE A 286 8.39 6.52 -15.84
CA PHE A 286 8.55 5.10 -15.50
C PHE A 286 8.01 4.74 -14.11
N VAL A 287 8.17 5.60 -13.10
CA VAL A 287 7.53 5.44 -11.77
C VAL A 287 6.00 5.43 -11.90
N PHE A 288 5.45 6.33 -12.72
CA PHE A 288 4.03 6.44 -12.99
C PHE A 288 3.47 5.20 -13.72
N LEU A 289 4.15 4.77 -14.80
CA LEU A 289 3.79 3.56 -15.55
C LEU A 289 3.88 2.29 -14.70
N ALA A 290 4.93 2.16 -13.88
CA ALA A 290 5.06 1.08 -12.91
C ALA A 290 3.89 1.05 -11.93
N GLY A 291 3.51 2.21 -11.38
CA GLY A 291 2.35 2.35 -10.49
C GLY A 291 1.03 1.94 -11.15
N MET A 292 0.81 2.33 -12.40
CA MET A 292 -0.38 1.93 -13.17
C MET A 292 -0.44 0.43 -13.44
N THR A 293 0.63 -0.16 -13.98
CA THR A 293 0.67 -1.59 -14.34
C THR A 293 0.60 -2.47 -13.10
N ALA A 294 1.32 -2.14 -12.03
CA ALA A 294 1.23 -2.88 -10.77
C ALA A 294 -0.18 -2.81 -10.16
N SER A 295 -0.83 -1.64 -10.20
CA SER A 295 -2.21 -1.47 -9.71
C SER A 295 -3.25 -2.22 -10.55
N PHE A 296 -3.00 -2.40 -11.85
CA PHE A 296 -3.82 -3.23 -12.74
C PHE A 296 -3.65 -4.72 -12.43
N SER A 297 -2.42 -5.22 -12.32
CA SER A 297 -2.15 -6.63 -11.98
C SER A 297 -2.62 -7.00 -10.57
N LEU A 298 -2.51 -6.09 -9.60
CA LEU A 298 -3.12 -6.23 -8.27
C LEU A 298 -4.64 -6.45 -8.38
N GLN A 299 -5.33 -5.64 -9.19
CA GLN A 299 -6.77 -5.80 -9.41
C GLN A 299 -7.12 -7.10 -10.15
N MET A 300 -6.33 -7.54 -11.13
CA MET A 300 -6.54 -8.83 -11.81
C MET A 300 -6.51 -10.00 -10.82
N ILE A 301 -5.56 -10.01 -9.87
CA ILE A 301 -5.45 -11.06 -8.84
C ILE A 301 -6.55 -10.92 -7.77
N GLN A 302 -6.77 -9.70 -7.27
CA GLN A 302 -7.69 -9.51 -6.14
C GLN A 302 -9.17 -9.61 -6.52
N TYR A 303 -9.56 -9.31 -7.77
CA TYR A 303 -10.97 -9.34 -8.19
C TYR A 303 -11.66 -10.71 -8.05
N PRO A 304 -11.15 -11.82 -8.65
CA PRO A 304 -11.77 -13.14 -8.52
C PRO A 304 -11.78 -13.62 -7.05
N LEU A 305 -10.70 -13.39 -6.31
CA LEU A 305 -10.59 -13.76 -4.90
C LEU A 305 -11.55 -12.96 -4.02
N THR A 306 -11.75 -11.66 -4.28
CA THR A 306 -12.75 -10.83 -3.57
C THR A 306 -14.17 -11.32 -3.82
N LYS A 307 -14.47 -11.78 -5.04
CA LYS A 307 -15.79 -12.35 -5.39
C LYS A 307 -16.06 -13.67 -4.65
N ILE A 308 -15.06 -14.53 -4.48
CA ILE A 308 -15.20 -15.76 -3.69
C ILE A 308 -15.28 -15.42 -2.19
N GLN A 309 -14.46 -14.48 -1.71
CA GLN A 309 -14.45 -14.02 -0.32
C GLN A 309 -15.80 -13.41 0.09
N SER A 310 -16.47 -12.62 -0.77
CA SER A 310 -17.78 -12.05 -0.43
C SER A 310 -18.88 -13.12 -0.32
N ILE A 311 -18.88 -14.14 -1.20
CA ILE A 311 -19.80 -15.29 -1.09
C ILE A 311 -19.55 -16.05 0.22
N HIS A 312 -18.29 -16.27 0.59
CA HIS A 312 -17.93 -16.92 1.86
C HIS A 312 -18.39 -16.10 3.08
N LEU A 313 -18.12 -14.79 3.09
CA LEU A 313 -18.46 -13.91 4.21
C LEU A 313 -19.98 -13.76 4.39
N SER A 314 -20.76 -13.67 3.31
CA SER A 314 -22.24 -13.65 3.44
C SER A 314 -22.83 -15.00 3.87
N ARG A 315 -22.21 -16.14 3.55
CA ARG A 315 -22.59 -17.44 4.14
C ARG A 315 -22.26 -17.48 5.64
N LEU A 316 -21.12 -16.93 6.02
CA LEU A 316 -20.67 -16.87 7.41
C LEU A 316 -21.54 -15.92 8.27
N GLU A 317 -21.94 -14.77 7.73
CA GLU A 317 -22.94 -13.87 8.34
C GLU A 317 -24.27 -14.59 8.55
N ALA A 318 -24.78 -15.31 7.53
CA ALA A 318 -26.01 -16.10 7.67
C ALA A 318 -25.87 -17.19 8.74
N PHE A 319 -24.73 -17.90 8.79
CA PHE A 319 -24.45 -18.90 9.82
C PHE A 319 -24.40 -18.29 11.24
N ASP A 320 -23.74 -17.15 11.41
CA ASP A 320 -23.69 -16.43 12.69
C ASP A 320 -25.10 -15.98 13.14
N ILE A 321 -25.96 -15.54 12.20
CA ILE A 321 -27.36 -15.18 12.48
C ILE A 321 -28.15 -16.42 12.96
N TYR A 322 -28.15 -17.52 12.20
CA TYR A 322 -28.87 -18.74 12.60
C TYR A 322 -28.29 -19.36 13.89
N GLY A 323 -26.98 -19.29 14.08
CA GLY A 323 -26.29 -19.72 15.29
C GLY A 323 -26.70 -18.91 16.53
N SER A 324 -26.92 -17.59 16.36
CA SER A 324 -27.39 -16.70 17.44
C SER A 324 -28.86 -16.92 17.83
N ALA A 325 -29.67 -17.51 16.93
CA ALA A 325 -31.08 -17.81 17.17
C ALA A 325 -31.31 -19.15 17.91
N LEU A 326 -30.27 -19.98 18.08
CA LEU A 326 -30.36 -21.24 18.83
C LEU A 326 -30.22 -21.00 20.34
N PRO A 327 -30.99 -21.70 21.20
CA PRO A 327 -31.11 -21.37 22.63
C PRO A 327 -29.81 -21.50 23.45
N ASN A 328 -28.81 -22.24 22.95
CA ASN A 328 -27.48 -22.35 23.57
C ASN A 328 -26.42 -21.43 22.91
N GLY A 329 -26.84 -20.45 22.10
CA GLY A 329 -25.97 -19.43 21.50
C GLY A 329 -24.94 -19.94 20.49
N GLY A 330 -25.19 -21.10 19.87
CA GLY A 330 -24.45 -21.64 18.72
C GLY A 330 -22.98 -22.06 18.94
N LYS A 331 -22.37 -21.77 20.10
CA LYS A 331 -20.92 -21.94 20.30
C LYS A 331 -20.51 -23.41 20.44
N PRO A 332 -19.57 -23.92 19.61
CA PRO A 332 -19.13 -25.30 19.70
C PRO A 332 -18.32 -25.56 20.98
N GLN A 333 -18.74 -26.56 21.74
CA GLN A 333 -18.19 -26.95 23.05
C GLN A 333 -16.72 -27.42 23.04
N SER A 334 -16.08 -27.56 21.87
CA SER A 334 -14.68 -28.00 21.74
C SER A 334 -14.00 -27.34 20.53
N ARG A 335 -12.71 -26.98 20.72
CA ARG A 335 -11.86 -26.38 19.67
C ARG A 335 -11.73 -27.27 18.43
N SER A 336 -11.69 -28.59 18.60
CA SER A 336 -11.63 -29.53 17.47
C SER A 336 -12.90 -29.43 16.60
N ARG A 337 -14.08 -29.52 17.24
CA ARG A 337 -15.38 -29.35 16.55
C ARG A 337 -15.52 -27.98 15.89
N MET A 338 -14.95 -26.92 16.48
CA MET A 338 -14.90 -25.58 15.88
C MET A 338 -14.06 -25.53 14.59
N LEU A 339 -12.89 -26.18 14.57
CA LEU A 339 -12.06 -26.29 13.37
C LEU A 339 -12.75 -27.10 12.26
N THR A 340 -13.43 -28.19 12.61
CA THR A 340 -14.26 -28.97 11.66
C THR A 340 -15.38 -28.12 11.06
N ILE A 341 -16.10 -27.33 11.87
CA ILE A 341 -17.16 -26.44 11.38
C ILE A 341 -16.60 -25.40 10.40
N TYR A 342 -15.48 -24.75 10.72
CA TYR A 342 -14.86 -23.80 9.78
C TYR A 342 -14.37 -24.48 8.49
N TYR A 343 -13.76 -25.67 8.58
CA TYR A 343 -13.31 -26.43 7.40
C TYR A 343 -14.49 -26.81 6.49
N ASN A 344 -15.57 -27.36 7.06
CA ASN A 344 -16.78 -27.69 6.32
C ASN A 344 -17.40 -26.43 5.68
N THR A 345 -17.42 -25.29 6.40
CA THR A 345 -17.91 -24.01 5.85
C THR A 345 -17.14 -23.58 4.58
N TYR A 346 -15.84 -23.89 4.46
CA TYR A 346 -15.11 -23.70 3.20
C TYR A 346 -15.54 -24.68 2.11
N LEU A 347 -15.73 -25.97 2.42
CA LEU A 347 -16.23 -26.96 1.46
C LEU A 347 -17.62 -26.58 0.92
N ASP A 348 -18.58 -26.26 1.79
CA ASP A 348 -19.91 -25.81 1.38
C ASP A 348 -19.85 -24.51 0.54
N THR A 349 -18.86 -23.66 0.81
CA THR A 349 -18.65 -22.43 0.01
C THR A 349 -18.15 -22.78 -1.39
N LEU A 350 -17.24 -23.76 -1.52
CA LEU A 350 -16.78 -24.23 -2.82
C LEU A 350 -17.91 -24.90 -3.60
N GLU A 351 -18.68 -25.80 -2.99
CA GLU A 351 -19.85 -26.42 -3.60
C GLU A 351 -20.87 -25.37 -4.06
N HIS A 352 -21.18 -24.37 -3.22
CA HIS A 352 -22.09 -23.28 -3.58
C HIS A 352 -21.54 -22.40 -4.71
N VAL A 353 -20.21 -22.21 -4.81
CA VAL A 353 -19.57 -21.51 -5.93
C VAL A 353 -19.64 -22.35 -7.22
N LEU A 354 -19.43 -23.67 -7.15
CA LEU A 354 -19.63 -24.59 -8.29
C LEU A 354 -21.10 -24.53 -8.77
N PHE A 355 -22.06 -24.59 -7.86
CA PHE A 355 -23.50 -24.52 -8.15
C PHE A 355 -23.91 -23.17 -8.77
N ILE A 356 -23.38 -22.03 -8.27
CA ILE A 356 -23.65 -20.73 -8.89
C ILE A 356 -22.98 -20.62 -10.28
N GLN A 357 -21.81 -21.22 -10.48
CA GLN A 357 -21.15 -21.19 -11.79
C GLN A 357 -21.88 -22.06 -12.82
N SER A 358 -22.23 -23.30 -12.49
CA SER A 358 -22.92 -24.22 -13.42
C SER A 358 -24.27 -23.67 -13.88
N ASN A 359 -25.08 -23.16 -12.94
CA ASN A 359 -26.37 -22.52 -13.24
C ASN A 359 -26.23 -21.21 -14.04
N SER A 360 -25.06 -20.56 -14.04
CA SER A 360 -24.87 -19.29 -14.74
C SER A 360 -24.68 -19.41 -16.26
N LYS A 361 -24.43 -20.63 -16.78
CA LYS A 361 -24.12 -20.92 -18.19
C LYS A 361 -22.89 -20.17 -18.75
N LEU A 362 -21.99 -19.69 -17.89
CA LEU A 362 -20.77 -18.97 -18.25
C LEU A 362 -19.52 -19.83 -18.00
N SER A 363 -18.47 -19.62 -18.80
CA SER A 363 -17.13 -20.16 -18.53
C SER A 363 -16.61 -19.69 -17.17
N TRP A 364 -15.70 -20.45 -16.56
CA TRP A 364 -15.06 -20.08 -15.28
C TRP A 364 -14.40 -18.71 -15.33
N TYR A 365 -13.70 -18.39 -16.43
CA TYR A 365 -13.07 -17.08 -16.63
C TYR A 365 -14.12 -15.96 -16.74
N ASP A 366 -15.14 -16.13 -17.58
CA ASP A 366 -16.21 -15.14 -17.75
C ASP A 366 -17.01 -14.92 -16.46
N TRP A 367 -17.25 -15.99 -15.69
CA TRP A 367 -17.93 -15.91 -14.41
C TRP A 367 -17.07 -15.17 -13.38
N LEU A 368 -15.80 -15.53 -13.22
CA LEU A 368 -14.88 -14.91 -12.25
C LEU A 368 -14.66 -13.42 -12.55
N TYR A 369 -14.46 -13.05 -13.82
CA TYR A 369 -14.22 -11.67 -14.23
C TYR A 369 -15.50 -10.92 -14.67
N ARG A 370 -16.70 -11.46 -14.39
CA ARG A 370 -17.99 -10.81 -14.71
C ARG A 370 -18.15 -9.47 -13.99
N GLY A 371 -17.85 -8.38 -14.71
CA GLY A 371 -17.90 -7.01 -14.19
C GLY A 371 -16.52 -6.37 -13.98
N PHE A 372 -15.43 -7.13 -14.16
CA PHE A 372 -14.05 -6.63 -14.00
C PHE A 372 -13.77 -5.38 -14.84
N ARG A 373 -14.21 -5.35 -16.11
CA ARG A 373 -14.07 -4.16 -16.98
C ARG A 373 -14.63 -2.89 -16.35
N ARG A 374 -15.80 -2.97 -15.70
CA ARG A 374 -16.42 -1.81 -15.02
C ARG A 374 -15.63 -1.43 -13.76
N HIS A 375 -15.23 -2.42 -12.96
CA HIS A 375 -14.44 -2.21 -11.74
C HIS A 375 -13.09 -1.54 -12.07
N ALA A 376 -12.32 -2.12 -13.00
CA ALA A 376 -11.05 -1.60 -13.48
C ALA A 376 -11.18 -0.16 -13.99
N LEU A 377 -12.19 0.14 -14.83
CA LEU A 377 -12.43 1.50 -15.33
C LEU A 377 -12.85 2.50 -14.24
N THR A 378 -13.45 2.07 -13.13
CA THR A 378 -13.75 2.95 -11.99
C THR A 378 -12.58 3.14 -11.03
N THR A 379 -11.71 2.13 -10.88
CA THR A 379 -10.62 2.14 -9.88
C THR A 379 -9.31 2.66 -10.45
N ILE A 380 -8.91 2.23 -11.65
CA ILE A 380 -7.59 2.56 -12.22
C ILE A 380 -7.43 4.07 -12.44
N PRO A 381 -8.37 4.80 -13.07
CA PRO A 381 -8.20 6.25 -13.27
C PRO A 381 -8.10 7.03 -11.95
N ALA A 382 -8.78 6.58 -10.88
CA ALA A 382 -8.66 7.18 -9.56
C ALA A 382 -7.25 6.97 -8.97
N THR A 383 -6.69 5.77 -9.10
CA THR A 383 -5.29 5.49 -8.72
C THR A 383 -4.27 6.22 -9.60
N THR A 384 -4.56 6.41 -10.89
CA THR A 384 -3.71 7.15 -11.83
C THR A 384 -3.69 8.66 -11.54
N ILE A 385 -4.85 9.30 -11.35
CA ILE A 385 -4.96 10.75 -11.15
C ILE A 385 -4.18 11.20 -9.91
N GLY A 386 -4.30 10.47 -8.81
CA GLY A 386 -3.55 10.83 -7.60
C GLY A 386 -2.03 10.62 -7.72
N LEU A 387 -1.53 9.81 -8.67
CA LEU A 387 -0.10 9.70 -8.94
C LEU A 387 0.42 10.95 -9.65
N VAL A 388 -0.36 11.49 -10.59
CA VAL A 388 -0.05 12.80 -11.21
C VAL A 388 -0.05 13.90 -10.16
N VAL A 389 -1.03 13.91 -9.25
CA VAL A 389 -1.11 14.89 -8.14
C VAL A 389 0.07 14.74 -7.18
N LEU A 390 0.40 13.51 -6.75
CA LEU A 390 1.50 13.25 -5.84
C LEU A 390 2.85 13.68 -6.43
N GLU A 391 3.10 13.38 -7.71
CA GLU A 391 4.34 13.78 -8.36
C GLU A 391 4.39 15.28 -8.65
N SER A 392 3.25 15.92 -8.94
CA SER A 392 3.15 17.39 -9.03
C SER A 392 3.41 18.08 -7.68
N LEU A 393 3.00 17.47 -6.57
CA LEU A 393 3.36 17.94 -5.23
C LEU A 393 4.83 17.67 -4.90
N ARG A 394 5.35 16.47 -5.22
CA ARG A 394 6.76 16.10 -4.99
C ARG A 394 7.72 17.02 -5.74
N SER A 395 7.44 17.30 -7.01
CA SER A 395 8.27 18.18 -7.84
C SER A 395 8.25 19.63 -7.35
N LYS A 396 7.12 20.14 -6.85
CA LYS A 396 7.06 21.45 -6.18
C LYS A 396 7.87 21.47 -4.88
N LEU A 397 7.66 20.49 -4.00
CA LEU A 397 8.37 20.39 -2.72
C LEU A 397 9.89 20.18 -2.89
N ALA A 398 10.32 19.49 -3.95
CA ALA A 398 11.74 19.37 -4.27
C ALA A 398 12.37 20.73 -4.59
N VAL A 399 11.71 21.54 -5.44
CA VAL A 399 12.14 22.91 -5.78
C VAL A 399 12.12 23.85 -4.56
N GLU A 400 11.23 23.61 -3.60
CA GLU A 400 11.08 24.40 -2.37
C GLU A 400 12.12 24.03 -1.28
N ILE A 401 12.70 22.83 -1.34
CA ILE A 401 13.72 22.34 -0.38
C ILE A 401 15.16 22.55 -0.90
N GLU A 402 15.37 22.56 -2.22
CA GLU A 402 16.68 22.79 -2.86
C GLU A 402 17.42 24.08 -2.42
N PRO A 403 16.78 25.23 -2.10
CA PRO A 403 17.48 26.43 -1.60
C PRO A 403 17.85 26.41 -0.10
N LEU A 404 17.63 25.31 0.63
CA LEU A 404 17.91 25.21 2.09
C LEU A 404 19.12 24.33 2.45
N ALA A 405 19.87 23.85 1.45
CA ALA A 405 21.16 23.20 1.68
C ALA A 405 22.29 24.24 1.66
N PRO A 406 23.02 24.48 2.77
CA PRO A 406 24.27 25.23 2.72
C PRO A 406 25.32 24.44 1.92
N SER A 407 26.16 25.19 1.18
CA SER A 407 27.27 24.69 0.35
C SER A 407 28.46 24.19 1.16
#